data_AF-A0A161WCR7-F1
#
_entry.id   AF-A0A161WCR7-F1
#
_cell.length_a   1.000
_cell.length_b   1.000
_cell.length_c   1.000
_cell.angle_alpha   90.00
_cell.angle_beta   90.00
_cell.angle_gamma   90.00
#
_symmetry.space_group_name_H-M   'P 1'
#
loop_
_entity.id
_entity.type
_entity.pdbx_description
1 polymer ?
#
loop_
_entity_poly.entity_id
_entity_poly.type
_entity_poly.pdbx_seq_one_letter_code
_entity_poly.pdbx_strand_id
1 'polypeptide(L)'
;MRESKYAINFTNKIKNFLVEGTEDMKFFTRQLYEQMQVWSFLTNLLNEDDNDNEEIKKFYQEQGKDYEVEQRHIYEENYKEIKHFLLEYLPESLESIILNELSVYGKMLSESSIMEMKKYIDNFSNLMFDDSDINVGKTYSKYYKSIENSLPEDIRSLNEKYNFHDSQITYFDYSGENKIIIKLSCEGSFLSNGGSAVLTFSDIKSVELSDNYVGNWWLWNETHLSDIGNFDFQALFHNYDDNGRHSLNELRIIADKVSLEFLDTDS
;
A
#
# COMPACT_ATOMS: atom_id res chain seq x y z
N MET A 1 -17.52 -32.50 -2.28
CA MET A 1 -16.16 -31.94 -2.10
C MET A 1 -15.85 -31.05 -3.28
N ARG A 2 -16.10 -29.74 -3.14
CA ARG A 2 -15.57 -28.73 -4.07
C ARG A 2 -14.19 -28.37 -3.53
N GLU A 3 -13.15 -28.64 -4.30
CA GLU A 3 -11.81 -28.10 -4.02
C GLU A 3 -11.91 -26.57 -3.96
N SER A 4 -11.19 -25.94 -3.02
CA SER A 4 -11.30 -24.50 -2.82
C SER A 4 -10.85 -23.79 -4.08
N LYS A 5 -11.68 -22.87 -4.60
CA LYS A 5 -11.28 -21.94 -5.66
C LYS A 5 -10.05 -21.10 -5.24
N TYR A 6 -9.73 -21.05 -3.95
CA TYR A 6 -8.70 -20.20 -3.37
C TYR A 6 -7.28 -20.66 -3.67
N ALA A 7 -6.93 -21.93 -3.46
CA ALA A 7 -5.53 -22.37 -3.66
C ALA A 7 -5.12 -22.44 -5.14
N ILE A 8 -6.08 -22.76 -6.03
CA ILE A 8 -5.81 -22.90 -7.47
C ILE A 8 -5.87 -21.54 -8.19
N ASN A 9 -6.68 -20.56 -7.74
CA ASN A 9 -6.61 -19.21 -8.31
C ASN A 9 -5.45 -18.38 -7.79
N PHE A 10 -5.03 -18.52 -6.52
CA PHE A 10 -4.02 -17.64 -5.93
C PHE A 10 -2.63 -17.82 -6.57
N THR A 11 -2.17 -19.07 -6.68
CA THR A 11 -0.86 -19.39 -7.28
C THR A 11 -0.85 -19.25 -8.81
N ASN A 12 -1.98 -19.53 -9.48
CA ASN A 12 -2.07 -19.37 -10.94
C ASN A 12 -2.30 -17.91 -11.37
N LYS A 13 -2.98 -17.07 -10.57
CA LYS A 13 -3.03 -15.62 -10.84
C LYS A 13 -1.65 -15.01 -10.78
N ILE A 14 -0.87 -15.27 -9.73
CA ILE A 14 0.47 -14.68 -9.58
C ILE A 14 1.41 -15.13 -10.72
N LYS A 15 1.35 -16.41 -11.13
CA LYS A 15 2.10 -16.88 -12.30
C LYS A 15 1.69 -16.22 -13.62
N ASN A 16 0.42 -15.83 -13.76
CA ASN A 16 -0.08 -15.16 -14.95
C ASN A 16 0.18 -13.63 -14.92
N PHE A 17 0.19 -12.99 -13.74
CA PHE A 17 0.51 -11.56 -13.56
C PHE A 17 1.96 -11.22 -13.97
N LEU A 18 2.88 -12.17 -13.85
CA LEU A 18 4.27 -11.98 -14.27
C LEU A 18 4.47 -12.06 -15.81
N VAL A 19 3.43 -12.35 -16.59
CA VAL A 19 3.57 -12.73 -18.02
C VAL A 19 2.86 -11.77 -18.99
N GLU A 20 1.84 -11.00 -18.60
CA GLU A 20 1.11 -10.14 -19.54
C GLU A 20 1.12 -8.67 -19.10
N GLY A 21 1.92 -7.88 -19.80
CA GLY A 21 2.02 -6.44 -19.60
C GLY A 21 0.83 -5.71 -20.22
N THR A 22 -0.15 -5.37 -19.40
CA THR A 22 -1.12 -4.30 -19.66
C THR A 22 -1.53 -3.65 -18.34
N GLU A 23 -1.20 -2.37 -18.21
CA GLU A 23 -1.76 -1.30 -17.33
C GLU A 23 -1.54 -1.29 -15.80
N ASP A 24 -1.13 -2.36 -15.12
CA ASP A 24 -1.02 -2.33 -13.64
C ASP A 24 0.41 -2.42 -13.09
N MET A 25 0.58 -1.96 -11.83
CA MET A 25 1.72 -2.26 -10.95
C MET A 25 2.03 -3.76 -10.98
N LYS A 26 3.27 -4.13 -11.32
CA LYS A 26 3.70 -5.51 -11.57
C LYS A 26 4.09 -6.26 -10.30
N PHE A 27 4.74 -5.58 -9.35
CA PHE A 27 5.22 -6.24 -8.14
C PHE A 27 4.29 -5.98 -6.96
N PHE A 28 4.11 -4.72 -6.57
CA PHE A 28 3.27 -4.35 -5.44
C PHE A 28 1.93 -3.80 -5.93
N THR A 29 1.03 -4.72 -6.29
CA THR A 29 -0.24 -4.38 -6.95
C THR A 29 -1.25 -3.78 -5.97
N ARG A 30 -2.22 -3.04 -6.49
CA ARG A 30 -3.39 -2.59 -5.74
C ARG A 30 -4.04 -3.73 -4.93
N GLN A 31 -4.33 -4.86 -5.57
CA GLN A 31 -5.00 -5.98 -4.91
C GLN A 31 -4.13 -6.61 -3.81
N LEU A 32 -2.81 -6.55 -3.95
CA LEU A 32 -1.90 -7.01 -2.90
C LEU A 32 -1.97 -6.09 -1.67
N TYR A 33 -2.02 -4.77 -1.89
CA TYR A 33 -2.19 -3.81 -0.80
C TYR A 33 -3.53 -4.00 -0.08
N GLU A 34 -4.64 -4.19 -0.81
CA GLU A 34 -5.96 -4.43 -0.22
C GLU A 34 -5.97 -5.69 0.66
N GLN A 35 -5.33 -6.78 0.22
CA GLN A 35 -5.13 -7.99 1.02
C GLN A 35 -4.23 -7.75 2.24
N MET A 36 -3.21 -6.90 2.11
CA MET A 36 -2.36 -6.49 3.23
C MET A 36 -3.15 -5.77 4.32
N GLN A 37 -4.15 -4.94 3.96
CA GLN A 37 -5.04 -4.30 4.92
C GLN A 37 -5.89 -5.33 5.68
N VAL A 38 -6.43 -6.33 4.98
CA VAL A 38 -7.16 -7.44 5.62
C VAL A 38 -6.26 -8.22 6.58
N TRP A 39 -5.04 -8.56 6.14
CA TRP A 39 -4.06 -9.25 6.95
C TRP A 39 -3.71 -8.45 8.22
N SER A 40 -3.42 -7.16 8.08
CA SER A 40 -3.06 -6.28 9.20
C SER A 40 -4.21 -6.19 10.21
N PHE A 41 -5.44 -5.98 9.73
CA PHE A 41 -6.62 -5.93 10.59
C PHE A 41 -6.85 -7.24 11.34
N LEU A 42 -6.79 -8.39 10.66
CA LEU A 42 -6.98 -9.68 11.32
C LEU A 42 -5.87 -10.01 12.31
N THR A 43 -4.63 -9.62 12.00
CA THR A 43 -3.49 -9.79 12.92
C THR A 43 -3.71 -8.96 14.18
N ASN A 44 -4.10 -7.70 14.05
CA ASN A 44 -4.42 -6.85 15.20
C ASN A 44 -5.65 -7.35 15.98
N LEU A 45 -6.67 -7.87 15.30
CA LEU A 45 -7.87 -8.42 15.93
C LEU A 45 -7.57 -9.68 16.76
N LEU A 46 -6.67 -10.55 16.29
CA LEU A 46 -6.36 -11.84 16.92
C LEU A 46 -5.13 -11.78 17.84
N ASN A 47 -4.38 -10.68 17.82
CA ASN A 47 -3.25 -10.47 18.73
C ASN A 47 -3.78 -10.02 20.10
N GLU A 48 -3.70 -10.92 21.08
CA GLU A 48 -4.11 -10.67 22.46
C GLU A 48 -3.04 -9.87 23.25
N ASP A 49 -1.78 -9.85 22.78
CA ASP A 49 -0.61 -9.37 23.55
C ASP A 49 -0.49 -7.83 23.64
N ASP A 50 -0.98 -7.05 22.66
CA ASP A 50 -0.86 -5.58 22.68
C ASP A 50 -1.88 -4.91 23.62
N ASN A 51 -2.97 -5.60 23.96
CA ASN A 51 -4.02 -5.08 24.83
C ASN A 51 -3.61 -4.98 26.31
N ASP A 52 -2.46 -5.56 26.69
CA ASP A 52 -1.91 -5.49 28.05
C ASP A 52 -0.66 -4.62 28.19
N ASN A 53 -0.38 -3.76 27.20
CA ASN A 53 0.70 -2.80 27.31
C ASN A 53 0.36 -1.66 28.31
N GLU A 54 0.77 -1.84 29.56
CA GLU A 54 0.57 -0.88 30.66
C GLU A 54 1.15 0.52 30.37
N GLU A 55 2.20 0.64 29.55
CA GLU A 55 2.76 1.95 29.18
C GLU A 55 1.81 2.71 28.26
N ILE A 56 1.17 2.03 27.32
CA ILE A 56 0.17 2.63 26.42
C ILE A 56 -1.07 3.02 27.24
N LYS A 57 -1.58 2.12 28.10
CA LYS A 57 -2.72 2.44 28.98
C LYS A 57 -2.44 3.69 29.83
N LYS A 58 -1.24 3.81 30.38
CA LYS A 58 -0.81 4.96 31.18
C LYS A 58 -0.70 6.24 30.34
N PHE A 59 -0.17 6.19 29.12
CA PHE A 59 -0.12 7.34 28.21
C PHE A 59 -1.52 7.91 27.94
N TYR A 60 -2.50 7.06 27.64
CA TYR A 60 -3.90 7.49 27.42
C TYR A 60 -4.51 8.07 28.70
N GLN A 61 -4.27 7.45 29.86
CA GLN A 61 -4.72 7.97 31.15
C GLN A 61 -4.12 9.34 31.48
N GLU A 62 -2.83 9.57 31.20
CA GLU A 62 -2.15 10.86 31.40
C GLU A 62 -2.75 11.97 30.52
N GLN A 63 -3.35 11.62 29.38
CA GLN A 63 -4.12 12.53 28.53
C GLN A 63 -5.61 12.65 28.91
N GLY A 64 -6.04 12.00 30.00
CA GLY A 64 -7.43 12.00 30.45
C GLY A 64 -8.37 11.17 29.57
N LYS A 65 -7.83 10.23 28.80
CA LYS A 65 -8.58 9.33 27.90
C LYS A 65 -8.71 7.93 28.50
N ASP A 66 -9.81 7.26 28.19
CA ASP A 66 -10.01 5.84 28.52
C ASP A 66 -9.48 4.98 27.36
N TYR A 67 -8.43 4.21 27.64
CA TYR A 67 -7.77 3.37 26.64
C TYR A 67 -8.73 2.40 25.94
N GLU A 68 -9.63 1.75 26.67
CA GLU A 68 -10.56 0.75 26.11
C GLU A 68 -11.59 1.41 25.19
N VAL A 69 -12.01 2.63 25.53
CA VAL A 69 -12.92 3.42 24.68
C VAL A 69 -12.22 3.89 23.41
N GLU A 70 -10.99 4.40 23.51
CA GLU A 70 -10.23 4.88 22.36
C GLU A 70 -9.86 3.72 21.42
N GLN A 71 -9.42 2.57 21.94
CA GLN A 71 -9.12 1.40 21.12
C GLN A 71 -10.34 0.85 20.41
N ARG A 72 -11.50 0.84 21.08
CA ARG A 72 -12.76 0.48 20.44
C ARG A 72 -13.09 1.43 19.30
N HIS A 73 -12.92 2.74 19.52
CA HIS A 73 -13.21 3.73 18.49
C HIS A 73 -12.28 3.56 17.28
N ILE A 74 -10.97 3.42 17.50
CA ILE A 74 -9.97 3.17 16.45
C ILE A 74 -10.35 1.92 15.66
N TYR A 75 -10.72 0.85 16.36
CA TYR A 75 -11.12 -0.39 15.72
C TYR A 75 -12.42 -0.25 14.91
N GLU A 76 -13.43 0.43 15.44
CA GLU A 76 -14.69 0.66 14.74
C GLU A 76 -14.48 1.48 13.46
N GLU A 77 -13.63 2.51 13.49
CA GLU A 77 -13.27 3.29 12.30
C GLU A 77 -12.48 2.45 11.30
N ASN A 78 -11.42 1.76 11.74
CA ASN A 78 -10.65 0.86 10.87
C ASN A 78 -11.53 -0.21 10.23
N TYR A 79 -12.44 -0.81 11.00
CA TYR A 79 -13.37 -1.82 10.49
C TYR A 79 -14.30 -1.24 9.42
N LYS A 80 -14.84 -0.03 9.58
CA LYS A 80 -15.68 0.62 8.54
C LYS A 80 -14.90 0.78 7.24
N GLU A 81 -13.64 1.19 7.33
CA GLU A 81 -12.77 1.41 6.17
C GLU A 81 -12.50 0.09 5.44
N ILE A 82 -12.12 -0.95 6.16
CA ILE A 82 -11.63 -2.21 5.57
C ILE A 82 -12.73 -3.27 5.35
N LYS A 83 -13.96 -3.04 5.83
CA LYS A 83 -15.08 -4.01 5.76
C LYS A 83 -15.30 -4.58 4.36
N HIS A 84 -15.21 -3.73 3.34
CA HIS A 84 -15.43 -4.15 1.96
C HIS A 84 -14.33 -5.12 1.49
N PHE A 85 -13.08 -4.88 1.88
CA PHE A 85 -11.98 -5.83 1.63
C PHE A 85 -12.17 -7.13 2.43
N LEU A 86 -12.67 -7.10 3.66
CA LEU A 86 -12.98 -8.33 4.40
C LEU A 86 -13.99 -9.21 3.64
N LEU A 87 -15.06 -8.59 3.14
CA LEU A 87 -16.09 -9.29 2.36
C LEU A 87 -15.56 -9.84 1.03
N GLU A 88 -14.59 -9.15 0.43
CA GLU A 88 -14.00 -9.56 -0.84
C GLU A 88 -12.96 -10.68 -0.70
N TYR A 89 -12.08 -10.60 0.29
CA TYR A 89 -10.92 -11.47 0.40
C TYR A 89 -11.08 -12.64 1.37
N LEU A 90 -12.01 -12.56 2.32
CA LEU A 90 -12.27 -13.66 3.25
C LEU A 90 -13.30 -14.67 2.71
N PRO A 91 -13.30 -15.91 3.23
CA PRO A 91 -14.29 -16.92 2.85
C PRO A 91 -15.73 -16.49 3.15
N GLU A 92 -16.67 -16.89 2.28
CA GLU A 92 -18.12 -16.67 2.46
C GLU A 92 -18.65 -17.19 3.82
N SER A 93 -18.02 -18.21 4.40
CA SER A 93 -18.35 -18.71 5.74
C SER A 93 -18.21 -17.65 6.84
N LEU A 94 -17.40 -16.61 6.62
CA LEU A 94 -17.23 -15.48 7.53
C LEU A 94 -18.16 -14.31 7.20
N GLU A 95 -18.93 -14.33 6.11
CA GLU A 95 -19.75 -13.19 5.67
C GLU A 95 -20.71 -12.70 6.75
N SER A 96 -21.46 -13.61 7.39
CA SER A 96 -22.40 -13.24 8.47
C SER A 96 -21.69 -12.62 9.66
N ILE A 97 -20.48 -13.09 9.99
CA ILE A 97 -19.67 -12.58 11.10
C ILE A 97 -19.14 -11.19 10.74
N ILE A 98 -18.66 -11.02 9.51
CA ILE A 98 -18.22 -9.73 9.01
C ILE A 98 -19.38 -8.76 9.05
N LEU A 99 -20.56 -9.09 8.53
CA LEU A 99 -21.69 -8.16 8.47
C LEU A 99 -22.28 -7.79 9.84
N ASN A 100 -22.24 -8.70 10.83
CA ASN A 100 -23.04 -8.57 12.06
C ASN A 100 -22.24 -8.60 13.38
N GLU A 101 -20.99 -9.07 13.40
CA GLU A 101 -20.30 -9.45 14.64
C GLU A 101 -18.95 -8.76 14.85
N LEU A 102 -18.23 -8.40 13.78
CA LEU A 102 -16.91 -7.76 13.93
C LEU A 102 -16.99 -6.36 14.51
N SER A 103 -18.08 -5.60 14.32
CA SER A 103 -18.18 -4.21 14.79
C SER A 103 -18.33 -4.04 16.31
N VAL A 104 -18.31 -5.12 17.10
CA VAL A 104 -18.43 -5.06 18.56
C VAL A 104 -17.21 -5.74 19.16
N TYR A 105 -16.21 -4.91 19.51
CA TYR A 105 -15.03 -5.29 20.27
C TYR A 105 -15.42 -6.24 21.42
N GLY A 106 -14.89 -7.48 21.40
CA GLY A 106 -15.03 -8.44 22.51
C GLY A 106 -16.08 -9.57 22.37
N LYS A 107 -16.63 -9.86 21.19
CA LYS A 107 -17.42 -11.10 21.02
C LYS A 107 -16.54 -12.34 20.78
N MET A 108 -16.92 -13.45 21.42
CA MET A 108 -16.35 -14.79 21.22
C MET A 108 -16.54 -15.23 19.77
N LEU A 109 -15.55 -14.93 18.92
CA LEU A 109 -15.41 -15.59 17.63
C LEU A 109 -15.39 -17.11 17.88
N SER A 110 -16.14 -17.86 17.09
CA SER A 110 -16.08 -19.33 17.21
C SER A 110 -14.67 -19.81 16.87
N GLU A 111 -14.23 -20.93 17.46
CA GLU A 111 -12.94 -21.55 17.13
C GLU A 111 -12.78 -21.79 15.62
N SER A 112 -13.89 -22.14 14.94
CA SER A 112 -13.91 -22.31 13.47
C SER A 112 -13.59 -21.01 12.73
N SER A 113 -14.19 -19.90 13.16
CA SER A 113 -13.99 -18.59 12.54
C SER A 113 -12.57 -18.09 12.75
N ILE A 114 -12.05 -18.24 13.97
CA ILE A 114 -10.65 -17.92 14.30
C ILE A 114 -9.71 -18.76 13.41
N MET A 115 -10.00 -20.04 13.23
CA MET A 115 -9.17 -20.92 12.41
C MET A 115 -9.16 -20.49 10.93
N GLU A 116 -10.29 -20.04 10.38
CA GLU A 116 -10.36 -19.53 9.01
C GLU A 116 -9.59 -18.21 8.85
N MET A 117 -9.71 -17.29 9.81
CA MET A 117 -8.94 -16.04 9.82
C MET A 117 -7.43 -16.30 9.95
N LYS A 118 -7.01 -17.20 10.85
CA LYS A 118 -5.60 -17.60 11.01
C LYS A 118 -5.03 -18.23 9.73
N LYS A 119 -5.81 -19.08 9.04
CA LYS A 119 -5.39 -19.61 7.73
C LYS A 119 -5.14 -18.50 6.71
N TYR A 120 -5.96 -17.46 6.69
CA TYR A 120 -5.72 -16.31 5.82
C TYR A 120 -4.42 -15.60 6.21
N ILE A 121 -4.24 -15.30 7.50
CA ILE A 121 -3.02 -14.65 8.03
C ILE A 121 -1.78 -15.45 7.62
N ASP A 122 -1.75 -16.76 7.90
CA ASP A 122 -0.61 -17.62 7.60
C ASP A 122 -0.31 -17.66 6.10
N ASN A 123 -1.33 -17.81 5.26
CA ASN A 123 -1.15 -17.85 3.81
C ASN A 123 -0.58 -16.53 3.27
N PHE A 124 -1.10 -15.39 3.74
CA PHE A 124 -0.61 -14.08 3.32
C PHE A 124 0.80 -13.80 3.87
N SER A 125 1.08 -14.15 5.12
CA SER A 125 2.42 -14.03 5.71
C SER A 125 3.46 -14.83 4.95
N ASN A 126 3.11 -16.05 4.51
CA ASN A 126 4.01 -16.88 3.71
C ASN A 126 4.29 -16.27 2.33
N LEU A 127 3.34 -15.53 1.77
CA LEU A 127 3.53 -14.81 0.50
C LEU A 127 4.47 -13.62 0.67
N MET A 128 4.25 -12.81 1.72
CA MET A 128 4.89 -11.51 1.88
C MET A 128 6.23 -11.56 2.60
N PHE A 129 6.37 -12.43 3.59
CA PHE A 129 7.44 -12.35 4.58
C PHE A 129 8.31 -13.60 4.67
N ASP A 130 7.88 -14.75 4.14
CA ASP A 130 8.74 -15.93 4.07
C ASP A 130 9.97 -15.66 3.19
N ASP A 131 11.05 -16.39 3.45
CA ASP A 131 12.32 -16.32 2.70
C ASP A 131 12.22 -16.93 1.29
N SER A 132 11.01 -17.34 0.88
CA SER A 132 10.73 -17.85 -0.47
C SER A 132 10.98 -16.79 -1.56
N ASP A 133 11.21 -17.24 -2.79
CA ASP A 133 11.35 -16.38 -3.99
C ASP A 133 10.06 -15.60 -4.34
N ILE A 134 9.02 -15.66 -3.50
CA ILE A 134 7.72 -15.02 -3.71
C ILE A 134 7.58 -13.71 -2.92
N ASN A 135 8.49 -13.41 -1.99
CA ASN A 135 8.50 -12.13 -1.28
C ASN A 135 8.59 -10.97 -2.26
N VAL A 136 7.54 -10.16 -2.32
CA VAL A 136 7.38 -9.10 -3.34
C VAL A 136 8.50 -8.06 -3.28
N GLY A 137 8.91 -7.64 -2.08
CA GLY A 137 10.00 -6.70 -1.91
C GLY A 137 11.35 -7.27 -2.39
N LYS A 138 11.64 -8.54 -2.07
CA LYS A 138 12.86 -9.22 -2.55
C LYS A 138 12.83 -9.45 -4.05
N THR A 139 11.67 -9.82 -4.59
CA THR A 139 11.48 -10.09 -6.02
C THR A 139 11.62 -8.82 -6.85
N TYR A 140 11.01 -7.72 -6.41
CA TYR A 140 11.25 -6.40 -7.00
C TYR A 140 12.72 -5.97 -6.86
N SER A 141 13.33 -6.13 -5.68
CA SER A 141 14.74 -5.77 -5.47
C SER A 141 15.69 -6.55 -6.39
N LYS A 142 15.47 -7.87 -6.57
CA LYS A 142 16.23 -8.70 -7.52
C LYS A 142 16.02 -8.23 -8.95
N TYR A 143 14.78 -7.94 -9.34
CA TYR A 143 14.45 -7.42 -10.66
C TYR A 143 15.12 -6.07 -10.92
N TYR A 144 14.98 -5.11 -10.00
CA TYR A 144 15.56 -3.78 -10.12
C TYR A 144 17.07 -3.85 -10.30
N LYS A 145 17.77 -4.63 -9.47
CA LYS A 145 19.23 -4.87 -9.61
C LYS A 145 19.62 -5.44 -10.97
N SER A 146 18.75 -6.23 -11.61
CA SER A 146 19.02 -6.79 -12.95
C SER A 146 18.96 -5.74 -14.06
N ILE A 147 18.21 -4.65 -13.86
CA ILE A 147 18.03 -3.58 -14.85
C ILE A 147 18.75 -2.26 -14.50
N GLU A 148 19.23 -2.12 -13.27
CA GLU A 148 19.81 -0.89 -12.68
C GLU A 148 20.86 -0.20 -13.58
N ASN A 149 21.76 -0.98 -14.18
CA ASN A 149 22.82 -0.45 -15.06
C ASN A 149 22.32 0.02 -16.44
N SER A 150 21.08 -0.34 -16.79
CA SER A 150 20.43 0.09 -18.04
C SER A 150 19.53 1.30 -17.83
N LEU A 151 19.28 1.70 -16.59
CA LEU A 151 18.48 2.88 -16.25
C LEU A 151 19.34 4.16 -16.25
N PRO A 152 18.75 5.32 -16.62
CA PRO A 152 19.40 6.62 -16.45
C PRO A 152 19.82 6.89 -15.01
N GLU A 153 20.87 7.69 -14.83
CA GLU A 153 21.40 8.03 -13.50
C GLU A 153 20.36 8.71 -12.59
N ASP A 154 19.53 9.60 -13.15
CA ASP A 154 18.56 10.36 -12.36
C ASP A 154 17.49 9.47 -11.72
N ILE A 155 16.90 8.54 -12.50
CA ILE A 155 15.90 7.60 -11.96
C ILE A 155 16.54 6.57 -11.03
N ARG A 156 17.81 6.20 -11.29
CA ARG A 156 18.56 5.33 -10.39
C ARG A 156 18.81 6.00 -9.04
N SER A 157 19.27 7.25 -9.04
CA SER A 157 19.38 8.07 -7.82
C SER A 157 18.05 8.18 -7.08
N LEU A 158 16.96 8.39 -7.83
CA LEU A 158 15.63 8.52 -7.25
C LEU A 158 15.27 7.30 -6.39
N ASN A 159 15.38 6.10 -6.98
CA ASN A 159 15.00 4.84 -6.34
C ASN A 159 15.94 4.39 -5.22
N GLU A 160 17.23 4.73 -5.28
CA GLU A 160 18.22 4.26 -4.31
C GLU A 160 18.33 5.16 -3.07
N LYS A 161 18.13 6.46 -3.24
CA LYS A 161 18.44 7.45 -2.20
C LYS A 161 17.20 7.95 -1.47
N TYR A 162 16.03 7.80 -2.07
CA TYR A 162 14.82 8.43 -1.57
C TYR A 162 13.71 7.39 -1.42
N ASN A 163 13.00 7.48 -0.30
CA ASN A 163 11.82 6.68 -0.03
C ASN A 163 10.65 7.65 0.19
N PHE A 164 9.72 7.68 -0.77
CA PHE A 164 8.58 8.57 -0.70
C PHE A 164 7.44 8.05 0.19
N HIS A 165 7.54 6.83 0.74
CA HIS A 165 6.51 6.24 1.60
C HIS A 165 6.05 7.24 2.68
N ASP A 166 4.73 7.37 2.81
CA ASP A 166 4.03 8.35 3.66
C ASP A 166 4.25 9.83 3.29
N SER A 167 4.76 10.15 2.11
CA SER A 167 4.72 11.53 1.60
C SER A 167 3.33 11.82 1.01
N GLN A 168 2.78 13.01 1.30
CA GLN A 168 1.49 13.43 0.76
C GLN A 168 1.67 14.31 -0.48
N ILE A 169 0.91 14.05 -1.54
CA ILE A 169 0.87 14.90 -2.73
C ILE A 169 0.10 16.19 -2.42
N THR A 170 0.78 17.32 -2.44
CA THR A 170 0.19 18.65 -2.19
C THR A 170 -0.13 19.39 -3.48
N TYR A 171 0.49 19.00 -4.59
CA TYR A 171 0.25 19.56 -5.91
C TYR A 171 0.55 18.54 -6.98
N PHE A 172 -0.32 18.46 -7.98
CA PHE A 172 -0.13 17.64 -9.17
C PHE A 172 -0.50 18.46 -10.39
N ASP A 173 0.37 18.49 -11.39
CA ASP A 173 0.16 19.23 -12.62
C ASP A 173 0.63 18.44 -13.84
N TYR A 174 -0.32 18.26 -14.75
CA TYR A 174 -0.13 17.73 -16.10
C TYR A 174 -0.82 18.67 -17.11
N SER A 175 -0.44 19.94 -17.11
CA SER A 175 -1.01 20.97 -17.99
C SER A 175 -0.36 21.03 -19.38
N GLY A 176 0.74 20.31 -19.60
CA GLY A 176 1.44 20.26 -20.89
C GLY A 176 1.82 18.83 -21.24
N GLU A 177 1.61 18.44 -22.50
CA GLU A 177 1.77 17.07 -23.03
C GLU A 177 3.14 16.41 -22.72
N ASN A 178 4.15 17.20 -22.31
CA ASN A 178 5.53 16.76 -22.14
C ASN A 178 6.10 16.83 -20.71
N LYS A 179 5.32 17.26 -19.70
CA LYS A 179 5.84 17.45 -18.33
C LYS A 179 4.80 17.14 -17.26
N ILE A 180 5.21 16.42 -16.20
CA ILE A 180 4.44 16.23 -14.97
C ILE A 180 5.24 16.81 -13.81
N ILE A 181 4.55 17.56 -12.94
CA ILE A 181 5.12 18.11 -11.71
C ILE A 181 4.30 17.59 -10.53
N ILE A 182 4.96 16.95 -9.57
CA ILE A 182 4.37 16.46 -8.32
C ILE A 182 5.08 17.15 -7.17
N LYS A 183 4.36 17.88 -6.33
CA LYS A 183 4.90 18.38 -5.05
C LYS A 183 4.45 17.49 -3.92
N LEU A 184 5.39 17.16 -3.05
CA LEU A 184 5.22 16.29 -1.92
C LEU A 184 5.45 17.08 -0.64
N SER A 185 4.56 16.91 0.33
CA SER A 185 4.88 17.13 1.74
C SER A 185 5.49 15.85 2.27
N CYS A 186 6.72 15.95 2.77
CA CYS A 186 7.49 14.82 3.29
C CYS A 186 7.51 14.82 4.83
N GLU A 187 6.64 15.60 5.47
CA GLU A 187 6.44 15.57 6.92
C GLU A 187 5.96 14.17 7.35
N GLY A 188 6.67 13.55 8.29
CA GLY A 188 6.35 12.18 8.74
C GLY A 188 6.80 11.05 7.80
N SER A 189 7.35 11.38 6.63
CA SER A 189 7.92 10.39 5.71
C SER A 189 9.31 9.92 6.15
N PHE A 190 9.82 8.87 5.50
CA PHE A 190 11.19 8.37 5.69
C PHE A 190 12.28 9.26 5.06
N LEU A 191 11.93 10.41 4.47
CA LEU A 191 12.89 11.34 3.91
C LEU A 191 13.57 12.13 5.02
N SER A 192 14.90 12.02 5.10
CA SER A 192 15.75 12.57 6.16
C SER A 192 15.65 14.09 6.37
N ASN A 193 15.01 14.82 5.46
CA ASN A 193 14.99 16.28 5.45
C ASN A 193 13.66 16.89 5.95
N GLY A 194 12.61 16.08 6.23
CA GLY A 194 11.37 16.54 6.89
C GLY A 194 10.68 17.76 6.26
N GLY A 195 10.82 17.96 4.94
CA GLY A 195 10.41 19.18 4.23
C GLY A 195 9.47 18.91 3.06
N SER A 196 9.54 19.75 2.02
CA SER A 196 8.80 19.54 0.78
C SER A 196 9.74 19.13 -0.34
N ALA A 197 9.25 18.31 -1.28
CA ALA A 197 9.99 17.91 -2.46
C ALA A 197 9.18 18.14 -3.74
N VAL A 198 9.87 18.38 -4.85
CA VAL A 198 9.28 18.51 -6.18
C VAL A 198 9.88 17.45 -7.08
N LEU A 199 9.04 16.51 -7.50
CA LEU A 199 9.36 15.49 -8.48
C LEU A 199 8.87 15.96 -9.84
N THR A 200 9.78 16.06 -10.81
CA THR A 200 9.48 16.52 -12.16
C THR A 200 9.83 15.45 -13.17
N PHE A 201 8.84 14.97 -13.92
CA PHE A 201 9.05 14.13 -15.09
C PHE A 201 8.98 14.98 -16.35
N SER A 202 9.91 14.78 -17.27
CA SER A 202 9.99 15.53 -18.54
C SER A 202 10.23 14.59 -19.71
N ASP A 203 9.93 15.06 -20.91
CA ASP A 203 10.05 14.28 -22.15
C ASP A 203 9.14 13.02 -22.10
N ILE A 204 7.89 13.24 -21.67
CA ILE A 204 6.87 12.20 -21.47
C ILE A 204 6.46 11.58 -22.81
N LYS A 205 6.38 10.25 -22.81
CA LYS A 205 6.00 9.41 -23.96
C LYS A 205 4.59 8.85 -23.81
N SER A 206 4.23 8.50 -22.57
CA SER A 206 2.92 8.00 -22.20
C SER A 206 2.66 8.30 -20.73
N VAL A 207 1.39 8.51 -20.40
CA VAL A 207 0.94 8.64 -19.02
C VAL A 207 -0.41 7.95 -18.88
N GLU A 208 -0.58 7.21 -17.79
CA GLU A 208 -1.85 6.66 -17.35
C GLU A 208 -2.18 7.30 -16.01
N LEU A 209 -3.31 8.01 -15.96
CA LEU A 209 -3.73 8.82 -14.82
C LEU A 209 -5.02 8.26 -14.21
N SER A 210 -5.08 8.26 -12.88
CA SER A 210 -6.29 8.16 -12.08
C SER A 210 -6.87 9.56 -11.82
N ASP A 211 -8.13 9.62 -11.38
CA ASP A 211 -8.77 10.89 -11.04
C ASP A 211 -8.23 11.43 -9.70
N ASN A 212 -7.67 12.65 -9.73
CA ASN A 212 -7.19 13.44 -8.60
C ASN A 212 -6.08 12.78 -7.73
N TYR A 213 -4.89 13.38 -7.76
CA TYR A 213 -3.75 12.95 -6.93
C TYR A 213 -3.57 13.78 -5.66
N VAL A 214 -4.14 14.99 -5.59
CA VAL A 214 -3.90 15.90 -4.47
C VAL A 214 -4.57 15.34 -3.21
N GLY A 215 -3.79 15.28 -2.13
CA GLY A 215 -4.19 14.69 -0.85
C GLY A 215 -3.81 13.20 -0.71
N ASN A 216 -3.46 12.53 -1.80
CA ASN A 216 -3.05 11.13 -1.75
C ASN A 216 -1.68 10.98 -1.07
N TRP A 217 -1.53 9.89 -0.34
CA TRP A 217 -0.32 9.47 0.34
C TRP A 217 0.39 8.38 -0.45
N TRP A 218 1.72 8.49 -0.54
CA TRP A 218 2.56 7.59 -1.31
C TRP A 218 2.76 6.25 -0.58
N LEU A 219 2.40 5.14 -1.22
CA LEU A 219 2.60 3.80 -0.66
C LEU A 219 3.83 3.11 -1.23
N TRP A 220 3.97 3.13 -2.55
CA TRP A 220 4.98 2.34 -3.23
C TRP A 220 5.28 2.91 -4.60
N ASN A 221 6.49 2.66 -5.10
CA ASN A 221 6.83 2.87 -6.49
C ASN A 221 7.73 1.76 -7.05
N GLU A 222 7.61 1.55 -8.35
CA GLU A 222 8.47 0.65 -9.10
C GLU A 222 8.95 1.28 -10.40
N THR A 223 10.10 0.81 -10.90
CA THR A 223 10.72 1.29 -12.14
C THR A 223 11.11 0.13 -13.03
N HIS A 224 10.82 0.28 -14.32
CA HIS A 224 11.11 -0.71 -15.35
C HIS A 224 11.81 -0.07 -16.54
N LEU A 225 12.38 -0.92 -17.40
CA LEU A 225 12.79 -0.53 -18.75
C LEU A 225 11.57 -0.30 -19.63
N SER A 226 11.70 0.61 -20.60
CA SER A 226 10.68 0.94 -21.58
C SER A 226 11.25 0.89 -23.00
N ASP A 227 10.41 0.55 -23.97
CA ASP A 227 10.77 0.52 -25.39
C ASP A 227 10.57 1.87 -26.09
N ILE A 228 9.82 2.80 -25.48
CA ILE A 228 9.44 4.09 -26.09
C ILE A 228 9.98 5.31 -25.35
N GLY A 229 10.47 5.14 -24.11
CA GLY A 229 11.16 6.14 -23.32
C GLY A 229 12.30 5.51 -22.52
N ASN A 230 13.08 6.31 -21.80
CA ASN A 230 14.22 5.76 -21.04
C ASN A 230 13.82 4.92 -19.82
N PHE A 231 12.63 5.15 -19.24
CA PHE A 231 12.11 4.36 -18.12
C PHE A 231 10.57 4.36 -18.11
N ASP A 232 10.00 3.35 -17.44
CA ASP A 232 8.59 3.22 -17.07
C ASP A 232 8.51 3.27 -15.54
N PHE A 233 7.95 4.36 -15.02
CA PHE A 233 7.79 4.61 -13.59
C PHE A 233 6.33 4.41 -13.19
N GLN A 234 6.11 3.65 -12.12
CA GLN A 234 4.79 3.37 -11.60
C GLN A 234 4.73 3.66 -10.11
N ALA A 235 3.62 4.22 -9.64
CA ALA A 235 3.42 4.55 -8.24
C ALA A 235 2.00 4.22 -7.80
N LEU A 236 1.89 3.69 -6.58
CA LEU A 236 0.64 3.42 -5.89
C LEU A 236 0.48 4.41 -4.75
N PHE A 237 -0.72 4.99 -4.67
CA PHE A 237 -1.12 5.91 -3.62
C PHE A 237 -2.39 5.44 -2.93
N HIS A 238 -2.58 5.90 -1.69
CA HIS A 238 -3.87 5.79 -1.02
C HIS A 238 -4.41 7.15 -0.60
N ASN A 239 -5.73 7.21 -0.45
CA ASN A 239 -6.44 8.34 0.12
C ASN A 239 -7.77 7.86 0.71
N TYR A 240 -8.52 8.78 1.29
CA TYR A 240 -9.89 8.57 1.73
C TYR A 240 -10.81 9.46 0.89
N ASP A 241 -11.90 8.88 0.39
CA ASP A 241 -12.93 9.66 -0.29
C ASP A 241 -13.74 10.51 0.71
N ASP A 242 -14.64 11.37 0.21
CA ASP A 242 -15.48 12.24 1.05
C ASP A 242 -16.38 11.46 2.04
N ASN A 243 -16.52 10.15 1.87
CA ASN A 243 -17.26 9.26 2.77
C ASN A 243 -16.33 8.48 3.72
N GLY A 244 -15.04 8.81 3.77
CA GLY A 244 -14.04 8.12 4.56
C GLY A 244 -13.69 6.73 4.04
N ARG A 245 -14.01 6.41 2.78
CA ARG A 245 -13.67 5.11 2.21
C ARG A 245 -12.26 5.15 1.65
N HIS A 246 -11.50 4.13 2.00
CA HIS A 246 -10.17 3.93 1.47
C HIS A 246 -10.23 3.79 -0.07
N SER A 247 -9.44 4.61 -0.76
CA SER A 247 -9.31 4.65 -2.21
C SER A 247 -7.85 4.49 -2.60
N LEU A 248 -7.60 3.70 -3.64
CA LEU A 248 -6.27 3.45 -4.18
C LEU A 248 -6.19 4.03 -5.59
N ASN A 249 -5.13 4.79 -5.83
CA ASN A 249 -4.86 5.45 -7.10
C ASN A 249 -3.50 5.01 -7.62
N GLU A 250 -3.42 4.77 -8.92
CA GLU A 250 -2.17 4.41 -9.59
C GLU A 250 -1.76 5.53 -10.56
N LEU A 251 -0.46 5.71 -10.73
CA LEU A 251 0.15 6.60 -11.71
C LEU A 251 1.20 5.82 -12.45
N ARG A 252 1.14 5.85 -13.78
CA ARG A 252 2.18 5.31 -14.63
C ARG A 252 2.68 6.37 -15.59
N ILE A 253 4.00 6.55 -15.63
CA ILE A 253 4.69 7.55 -16.44
C ILE A 253 5.81 6.86 -17.22
N ILE A 254 5.75 6.95 -18.55
CA ILE A 254 6.88 6.60 -19.40
C ILE A 254 7.54 7.90 -19.87
N ALA A 255 8.80 8.11 -19.53
CA ALA A 255 9.52 9.37 -19.77
C ALA A 255 11.01 9.16 -19.99
N ASP A 256 11.69 10.19 -20.49
CA ASP A 256 13.14 10.14 -20.68
C ASP A 256 13.93 10.73 -19.50
N LYS A 257 13.30 11.60 -18.70
CA LYS A 257 13.96 12.37 -17.64
C LYS A 257 13.10 12.48 -16.40
N VAL A 258 13.77 12.48 -15.25
CA VAL A 258 13.20 12.78 -13.93
C VAL A 258 14.17 13.66 -13.15
N SER A 259 13.65 14.60 -12.36
CA SER A 259 14.45 15.35 -11.40
C SER A 259 13.72 15.46 -10.07
N LEU A 260 14.50 15.51 -8.99
CA LEU A 260 14.02 15.73 -7.63
C LEU A 260 14.68 16.97 -7.06
N GLU A 261 13.87 17.91 -6.58
CA GLU A 261 14.32 19.13 -5.92
C GLU A 261 13.71 19.17 -4.51
N PHE A 262 14.54 19.31 -3.47
CA PHE A 262 14.04 19.63 -2.14
C PHE A 262 13.83 21.13 -2.01
N LEU A 263 12.69 21.52 -1.47
CA LEU A 263 12.41 22.90 -1.13
C LEU A 263 12.97 23.14 0.27
N ASP A 264 13.89 24.09 0.40
CA ASP A 264 14.41 24.51 1.70
C ASP A 264 13.23 24.95 2.57
N THR A 265 13.19 24.46 3.81
CA THR A 265 12.37 25.09 4.84
C THR A 265 13.04 26.43 5.15
N ASP A 266 12.40 27.53 4.76
CA ASP A 266 12.84 28.86 5.16
C ASP A 266 13.05 28.85 6.68
N SER A 267 14.31 28.96 7.11
CA SER A 267 14.76 29.03 8.50
C SER A 267 14.34 30.32 9.19
#